data_AF-A0A7X4ANY3-F1
#
_entry.id   AF-A0A7X4ANY3-F1
#
_cell.length_a   1.000
_cell.length_b   1.000
_cell.length_c   1.000
_cell.angle_alpha   90.00
_cell.angle_beta   90.00
_cell.angle_gamma   90.00
#
_symmetry.space_group_name_H-M   'P 1'
#
loop_
_entity.id
_entity.type
_entity.pdbx_description
1 polymer ?
#
loop_
_entity_poly.entity_id
_entity_poly.type
_entity_poly.pdbx_seq_one_letter_code
_entity_poly.pdbx_strand_id
1 'polypeptide(L)'
;MPKLHSVSIAKRSNRGNGATPTTGCQHILLSLTKSAKFIEVNWKMQKFLKRMQGIEFPCDLKLLILVVFTGVFLACSIYSVNVESTDSDTRARARDIGIQIGTLPTGTHNAITDVAGVKVGHVTLNEGDSIRTGVTAVIPSDDIWTARLFGAAYTIHGNGEATGIARINQAGWIESPILLTNTLSVGAVHDGVVRYIVKRYPDNNIVLPIVAECYDGGLNDISGLHVTAAHAIAAIENATNGPVIEGCVGGGTGMRCYGFKAGIGTSSRVLPEERGGWTIGVLVNSNGGRRHQLRIDGVPVGKEITGSPPKLTRDGSFIIVIATDAPLTHRQLKQLAIRATHGLARTGTPSTDGSGEFVIAFSTANIFPSRTETGTFQIEMLANGRLSSLFQAVIEATEEAIVNSMTMATTTTGRNDRTMYAIPLTELEKVMQAYGR
;
A
#
# COMPACT_ATOMS: atom_id res chain seq x y z
N MET A 1 4.27 38.35 49.91
CA MET A 1 5.68 37.99 50.15
C MET A 1 6.12 36.99 49.08
N PRO A 2 6.91 37.42 48.09
CA PRO A 2 7.58 36.55 47.13
C PRO A 2 9.02 36.26 47.58
N LYS A 3 9.64 35.19 47.06
CA LYS A 3 11.11 35.07 47.02
C LYS A 3 11.58 34.89 45.59
N LEU A 4 12.44 35.82 45.20
CA LEU A 4 13.20 35.91 43.97
C LEU A 4 14.34 34.90 43.94
N HIS A 5 14.72 34.47 42.73
CA HIS A 5 16.12 34.27 42.39
C HIS A 5 16.47 35.00 41.09
N SER A 6 17.74 35.35 41.00
CA SER A 6 18.30 36.60 40.49
C SER A 6 18.89 36.54 39.08
N VAL A 7 18.95 37.74 38.51
CA VAL A 7 19.55 38.21 37.25
C VAL A 7 21.05 37.89 37.10
N SER A 8 21.50 37.69 35.85
CA SER A 8 22.78 38.23 35.35
C SER A 8 22.77 38.34 33.81
N ILE A 9 22.58 39.57 33.31
CA ILE A 9 22.87 39.98 31.94
C ILE A 9 23.90 41.09 32.03
N ALA A 10 25.06 40.91 31.40
CA ALA A 10 26.06 41.96 31.23
C ALA A 10 26.18 42.33 29.74
N LYS A 11 25.87 43.60 29.43
CA LYS A 11 26.21 44.30 28.19
C LYS A 11 27.52 45.07 28.35
N ARG A 12 28.35 45.11 27.31
CA ARG A 12 29.27 46.20 26.90
C ARG A 12 29.59 45.98 25.42
N SER A 13 29.03 46.73 24.46
CA SER A 13 29.25 48.14 24.02
C SER A 13 30.43 48.34 23.06
N ASN A 14 30.08 48.57 21.79
CA ASN A 14 30.64 49.46 20.75
C ASN A 14 32.15 49.51 20.44
N ARG A 15 32.46 49.34 19.14
CA ARG A 15 32.97 50.41 18.25
C ARG A 15 32.72 50.04 16.78
N GLY A 16 32.29 51.02 15.99
CA GLY A 16 31.99 50.91 14.57
C GLY A 16 32.99 51.65 13.67
N ASN A 17 32.54 51.84 12.41
CA ASN A 17 33.17 52.40 11.20
C ASN A 17 33.88 51.32 10.34
N GLY A 18 33.57 51.09 9.06
CA GLY A 18 32.72 51.78 8.09
C GLY A 18 33.44 51.77 6.73
N ALA A 19 32.81 51.25 5.66
CA ALA A 19 32.94 51.64 4.24
C ALA A 19 32.42 50.54 3.29
N THR A 20 31.61 50.94 2.31
CA THR A 20 31.06 50.17 1.17
C THR A 20 31.83 50.54 -0.14
N PRO A 21 31.43 50.09 -1.35
CA PRO A 21 31.75 48.79 -1.97
C PRO A 21 32.32 48.91 -3.42
N THR A 22 33.08 47.94 -3.93
CA THR A 22 33.24 47.73 -5.40
C THR A 22 33.83 46.36 -5.76
N THR A 23 33.24 45.74 -6.79
CA THR A 23 33.80 44.77 -7.79
C THR A 23 34.36 43.44 -7.24
N GLY A 24 33.92 42.24 -7.64
CA GLY A 24 33.53 41.75 -8.96
C GLY A 24 34.49 40.61 -9.35
N CYS A 25 33.97 39.39 -9.51
CA CYS A 25 34.65 38.16 -9.92
C CYS A 25 35.66 37.53 -8.95
N GLN A 26 35.19 36.60 -8.09
CA GLN A 26 35.87 35.35 -7.72
C GLN A 26 35.03 34.66 -6.63
N HIS A 27 34.29 33.60 -6.99
CA HIS A 27 33.91 32.47 -6.12
C HIS A 27 32.86 31.61 -6.84
N ILE A 28 33.29 30.86 -7.85
CA ILE A 28 32.61 29.64 -8.31
C ILE A 28 33.70 28.58 -8.45
N LEU A 29 34.14 28.02 -7.34
CA LEU A 29 34.88 26.75 -7.33
C LEU A 29 34.90 26.22 -5.90
N LEU A 30 33.88 25.46 -5.48
CA LEU A 30 33.92 24.45 -4.41
C LEU A 30 32.50 23.97 -4.11
N SER A 31 32.10 22.81 -4.64
CA SER A 31 31.20 21.82 -4.00
C SER A 31 30.68 20.78 -5.00
N LEU A 32 31.53 19.88 -5.49
CA LEU A 32 31.07 18.60 -6.09
C LEU A 32 32.20 17.55 -6.03
N THR A 33 32.32 16.82 -4.92
CA THR A 33 33.16 15.61 -4.86
C THR A 33 32.57 14.58 -3.90
N LYS A 34 31.68 13.70 -4.40
CA LYS A 34 31.41 12.38 -3.79
C LYS A 34 31.05 11.34 -4.86
N SER A 35 32.02 10.97 -5.70
CA SER A 35 31.98 9.67 -6.40
C SER A 35 33.41 9.18 -6.66
N ALA A 36 33.69 7.91 -6.34
CA ALA A 36 35.03 7.32 -6.46
C ALA A 36 35.56 7.32 -7.91
N LYS A 37 34.65 7.29 -8.89
CA LYS A 37 34.97 7.39 -10.33
C LYS A 37 35.49 8.77 -10.74
N PHE A 38 35.03 9.86 -10.10
CA PHE A 38 35.48 11.22 -10.41
C PHE A 38 36.93 11.47 -9.96
N ILE A 39 37.34 10.85 -8.85
CA ILE A 39 38.70 10.95 -8.31
C ILE A 39 39.70 10.24 -9.24
N GLU A 40 39.32 9.09 -9.82
CA GLU A 40 40.20 8.31 -10.71
C GLU A 40 40.45 9.00 -12.06
N VAL A 41 39.42 9.63 -12.64
CA VAL A 41 39.54 10.43 -13.88
C VAL A 41 40.43 11.65 -13.67
N ASN A 42 40.27 12.34 -12.54
CA ASN A 42 41.07 13.51 -12.20
C ASN A 42 42.55 13.17 -11.98
N TRP A 43 42.85 12.02 -11.38
CA TRP A 43 44.21 11.53 -11.19
C TRP A 43 44.92 11.18 -12.51
N LYS A 44 44.25 10.49 -13.45
CA LYS A 44 44.82 10.16 -14.77
C LYS A 44 45.06 11.44 -15.61
N MET A 45 44.18 12.42 -15.50
CA MET A 45 44.31 13.70 -16.20
C MET A 45 45.50 14.54 -15.69
N GLN A 46 45.71 14.61 -14.38
CA GLN A 46 46.90 15.27 -13.82
C GLN A 46 48.21 14.58 -14.22
N LYS A 47 48.21 13.25 -14.36
CA LYS A 47 49.37 12.47 -14.79
C LYS A 47 49.70 12.68 -16.27
N PHE A 48 48.68 12.87 -17.12
CA PHE A 48 48.82 13.22 -18.53
C PHE A 48 49.37 14.64 -18.71
N LEU A 49 48.84 15.61 -17.97
CA LEU A 49 49.30 17.00 -18.00
C LEU A 49 50.76 17.15 -17.53
N LYS A 50 51.19 16.38 -16.52
CA LYS A 50 52.60 16.33 -16.09
C LYS A 50 53.54 15.77 -17.16
N ARG A 51 53.08 14.86 -18.02
CA ARG A 51 53.88 14.31 -19.14
C ARG A 51 54.02 15.29 -20.31
N MET A 52 53.16 16.30 -20.39
CA MET A 52 53.16 17.30 -21.47
C MET A 52 54.04 18.53 -21.15
N GLN A 53 54.59 18.65 -19.93
CA GLN A 53 55.35 19.83 -19.47
C GLN A 53 56.74 20.03 -20.10
N GLY A 54 57.18 19.18 -21.03
CA GLY A 54 58.51 19.24 -21.65
C GLY A 54 58.52 19.34 -23.17
N ILE A 55 57.37 19.59 -23.82
CA ILE A 55 57.28 19.61 -25.28
C ILE A 55 56.97 21.03 -25.75
N GLU A 56 57.93 21.68 -26.41
CA GLU A 56 57.71 22.96 -27.08
C GLU A 56 56.93 22.73 -28.39
N PHE A 57 55.69 23.18 -28.40
CA PHE A 57 54.87 23.25 -29.60
C PHE A 57 54.79 24.70 -30.09
N PRO A 58 54.86 24.94 -31.42
CA PRO A 58 54.60 26.27 -32.00
C PRO A 58 53.19 26.75 -31.63
N CYS A 59 53.04 28.06 -31.40
CA CYS A 59 51.85 28.69 -30.81
C CYS A 59 50.52 28.29 -31.47
N ASP A 60 50.52 28.03 -32.77
CA ASP A 60 49.31 27.67 -33.53
C ASP A 60 48.77 26.27 -33.20
N LEU A 61 49.64 25.35 -32.77
CA LEU A 61 49.25 23.98 -32.43
C LEU A 61 48.65 23.88 -31.01
N LYS A 62 49.06 24.77 -30.09
CA LYS A 62 48.51 24.84 -28.72
C LYS A 62 47.04 25.27 -28.73
N LEU A 63 46.69 26.22 -29.61
CA LEU A 63 45.31 26.69 -29.76
C LEU A 63 44.43 25.60 -30.38
N LEU A 64 44.93 24.86 -31.37
CA LEU A 64 44.22 23.75 -32.00
C LEU A 64 43.95 22.59 -31.01
N ILE A 65 44.96 22.21 -30.21
CA ILE A 65 44.81 21.16 -29.19
C ILE A 65 43.79 21.60 -28.13
N LEU A 66 43.82 22.85 -27.69
CA LEU A 66 42.87 23.37 -26.71
C LEU A 66 41.43 23.36 -27.27
N VAL A 67 41.21 23.82 -28.50
CA VAL A 67 39.88 23.85 -29.13
C VAL A 67 39.33 22.44 -29.35
N VAL A 68 40.16 21.49 -29.80
CA VAL A 68 39.75 20.10 -30.00
C VAL A 68 39.44 19.40 -28.67
N PHE A 69 40.28 19.59 -27.63
CA PHE A 69 40.02 18.98 -26.32
C PHE A 69 38.78 19.58 -25.64
N THR A 70 38.56 20.89 -25.75
CA THR A 70 37.37 21.55 -25.17
C THR A 70 36.12 21.15 -25.94
N GLY A 71 36.19 21.01 -27.27
CA GLY A 71 35.10 20.53 -28.11
C GLY A 71 34.72 19.07 -27.84
N VAL A 72 35.69 18.17 -27.65
CA VAL A 72 35.45 16.76 -27.31
C VAL A 72 34.90 16.62 -25.88
N PHE A 73 35.37 17.44 -24.93
CA PHE A 73 34.81 17.45 -23.56
C PHE A 73 33.37 17.96 -23.54
N LEU A 74 33.05 19.00 -24.32
CA LEU A 74 31.69 19.52 -24.44
C LEU A 74 30.77 18.51 -25.14
N ALA A 75 31.26 17.84 -26.20
CA ALA A 75 30.52 16.79 -26.89
C ALA A 75 30.27 15.55 -26.02
N CYS A 76 31.25 15.12 -25.21
CA CYS A 76 31.07 14.01 -24.25
C CYS A 76 30.19 14.38 -23.05
N SER A 77 30.14 15.67 -22.68
CA SER A 77 29.22 16.16 -21.63
C SER A 77 27.77 16.22 -22.12
N ILE A 78 27.57 16.41 -23.43
CA ILE A 78 26.24 16.40 -24.08
C ILE A 78 25.80 14.96 -24.41
N TYR A 79 26.73 14.02 -24.59
CA TYR A 79 26.45 12.58 -24.84
C TYR A 79 26.61 11.68 -23.61
N SER A 80 26.51 12.24 -22.40
CA SER A 80 26.16 11.42 -21.23
C SER A 80 24.68 11.08 -21.32
N VAL A 81 24.35 10.13 -22.19
CA VAL A 81 23.07 9.43 -22.14
C VAL A 81 23.01 8.82 -20.74
N ASN A 82 22.12 9.38 -19.91
CA ASN A 82 21.64 8.68 -18.74
C ASN A 82 21.05 7.37 -19.25
N VAL A 83 21.84 6.30 -19.16
CA VAL A 83 21.26 4.97 -19.02
C VAL A 83 20.68 4.95 -17.62
N GLU A 84 19.52 5.60 -17.46
CA GLU A 84 18.57 5.16 -16.46
C GLU A 84 18.35 3.68 -16.75
N SER A 85 18.68 2.84 -15.76
CA SER A 85 18.28 1.45 -15.75
C SER A 85 16.75 1.42 -15.80
N THR A 86 16.21 1.41 -17.01
CA THR A 86 14.82 1.09 -17.31
C THR A 86 14.68 -0.42 -17.21
N ASP A 87 14.85 -0.94 -15.99
CA ASP A 87 14.22 -2.20 -15.63
C ASP A 87 12.94 -1.84 -14.86
N SER A 88 12.05 -1.11 -15.53
CA SER A 88 10.65 -1.05 -15.10
C SER A 88 10.02 -2.37 -15.52
N ASP A 89 10.30 -3.42 -14.74
CA ASP A 89 9.55 -4.67 -14.75
C ASP A 89 8.08 -4.26 -14.57
N THR A 90 7.35 -4.17 -15.68
CA THR A 90 6.00 -3.58 -15.71
C THR A 90 5.14 -4.43 -14.80
N ARG A 91 4.58 -3.83 -13.75
CA ARG A 91 3.83 -4.59 -12.75
C ARG A 91 2.57 -5.17 -13.38
N ALA A 92 2.26 -6.40 -13.00
CA ALA A 92 1.19 -7.19 -13.59
C ALA A 92 0.50 -8.02 -12.50
N ARG A 93 -0.77 -8.37 -12.72
CA ARG A 93 -1.52 -9.24 -11.80
C ARG A 93 -1.06 -10.67 -11.99
N ALA A 94 -1.34 -11.55 -11.03
CA ALA A 94 -0.92 -12.95 -11.06
C ALA A 94 -1.32 -13.64 -12.38
N ARG A 95 -2.55 -13.42 -12.85
CA ARG A 95 -3.07 -14.03 -14.07
C ARG A 95 -2.42 -13.49 -15.34
N ASP A 96 -2.01 -12.23 -15.35
CA ASP A 96 -1.37 -11.60 -16.51
C ASP A 96 0.00 -12.22 -16.81
N ILE A 97 0.63 -12.82 -15.80
CA ILE A 97 1.89 -13.57 -15.88
C ILE A 97 1.67 -15.09 -15.85
N GLY A 98 0.46 -15.55 -16.17
CA GLY A 98 0.13 -16.97 -16.31
C GLY A 98 -0.18 -17.73 -15.00
N ILE A 99 -0.14 -17.06 -13.84
CA ILE A 99 -0.43 -17.72 -12.54
C ILE A 99 -1.94 -17.80 -12.33
N GLN A 100 -2.50 -18.99 -12.45
CA GLN A 100 -3.93 -19.25 -12.23
C GLN A 100 -4.18 -19.86 -10.86
N ILE A 101 -4.72 -19.07 -9.93
CA ILE A 101 -5.10 -19.53 -8.59
C ILE A 101 -6.55 -20.03 -8.59
N GLY A 102 -6.72 -21.29 -8.20
CA GLY A 102 -8.05 -21.90 -8.08
C GLY A 102 -8.68 -22.30 -9.40
N THR A 103 -9.99 -22.57 -9.37
CA THR A 103 -10.73 -23.19 -10.48
C THR A 103 -11.93 -22.37 -10.95
N LEU A 104 -12.41 -21.44 -10.13
CA LEU A 104 -13.57 -20.63 -10.47
C LEU A 104 -13.17 -19.46 -11.40
N PRO A 105 -14.06 -19.06 -12.33
CA PRO A 105 -13.83 -17.88 -13.16
C PRO A 105 -13.87 -16.61 -12.30
N THR A 106 -13.16 -15.58 -12.72
CA THR A 106 -13.21 -14.25 -12.10
C THR A 106 -14.39 -13.45 -12.63
N GLY A 107 -14.76 -12.38 -11.92
CA GLY A 107 -15.57 -11.31 -12.51
C GLY A 107 -14.79 -10.49 -13.54
N THR A 108 -15.47 -9.53 -14.17
CA THR A 108 -14.93 -8.70 -15.26
C THR A 108 -13.63 -7.99 -14.89
N HIS A 109 -13.57 -7.43 -13.68
CA HIS A 109 -12.39 -6.70 -13.20
C HIS A 109 -11.50 -7.57 -12.33
N ASN A 110 -11.93 -8.79 -12.01
CA ASN A 110 -11.32 -9.65 -11.01
C ASN A 110 -11.07 -8.83 -9.73
N ALA A 111 -12.06 -8.12 -9.22
CA ALA A 111 -11.91 -7.17 -8.11
C ALA A 111 -13.14 -7.19 -7.22
N ILE A 112 -13.02 -6.67 -5.99
CA ILE A 112 -14.14 -6.59 -5.04
C ILE A 112 -15.35 -5.83 -5.60
N THR A 113 -15.09 -4.89 -6.51
CA THR A 113 -16.05 -4.06 -7.25
C THR A 113 -16.83 -4.81 -8.33
N ASP A 114 -16.50 -6.07 -8.62
CA ASP A 114 -17.36 -6.94 -9.42
C ASP A 114 -18.68 -7.26 -8.70
N VAL A 115 -18.73 -7.11 -7.38
CA VAL A 115 -19.99 -7.13 -6.63
C VAL A 115 -20.70 -5.80 -6.85
N ALA A 116 -21.88 -5.86 -7.50
CA ALA A 116 -22.63 -4.68 -7.88
C ALA A 116 -22.87 -3.71 -6.71
N GLY A 117 -22.65 -2.42 -6.96
CA GLY A 117 -22.81 -1.34 -5.98
C GLY A 117 -21.58 -1.07 -5.11
N VAL A 118 -20.61 -2.00 -5.04
CA VAL A 118 -19.38 -1.80 -4.27
C VAL A 118 -18.44 -0.85 -5.00
N LYS A 119 -17.85 0.10 -4.26
CA LYS A 119 -16.83 1.04 -4.77
C LYS A 119 -15.58 1.00 -3.90
N VAL A 120 -14.44 1.32 -4.50
CA VAL A 120 -13.16 1.44 -3.78
C VAL A 120 -12.53 2.79 -4.09
N GLY A 121 -12.02 3.46 -3.06
CA GLY A 121 -11.32 4.74 -3.18
C GLY A 121 -10.02 4.74 -2.37
N HIS A 122 -9.05 5.51 -2.84
CA HIS A 122 -7.75 5.63 -2.18
C HIS A 122 -7.35 7.09 -2.00
N VAL A 123 -6.60 7.34 -0.92
CA VAL A 123 -5.72 8.50 -0.78
C VAL A 123 -4.34 7.97 -0.43
N THR A 124 -3.37 8.21 -1.30
CA THR A 124 -1.99 7.74 -1.19
C THR A 124 -1.09 8.90 -0.78
N LEU A 125 -0.43 8.78 0.37
CA LEU A 125 0.58 9.72 0.84
C LEU A 125 1.97 9.10 0.60
N ASN A 126 2.63 9.56 -0.45
CA ASN A 126 3.99 9.15 -0.82
C ASN A 126 4.86 10.39 -0.98
N GLU A 127 5.34 10.93 0.14
CA GLU A 127 5.95 12.26 0.22
C GLU A 127 7.33 12.22 0.88
N GLY A 128 8.25 13.01 0.33
CA GLY A 128 9.64 13.06 0.80
C GLY A 128 10.28 11.68 0.93
N ASP A 129 11.18 11.54 1.90
CA ASP A 129 11.94 10.30 2.09
C ASP A 129 11.32 9.35 3.11
N SER A 130 10.23 9.74 3.79
CA SER A 130 9.72 9.01 4.95
C SER A 130 8.21 8.83 5.05
N ILE A 131 7.39 9.49 4.23
CA ILE A 131 5.93 9.36 4.31
C ILE A 131 5.47 8.35 3.26
N ARG A 132 5.02 7.18 3.72
CA ARG A 132 4.59 6.05 2.86
C ARG A 132 3.32 5.43 3.44
N THR A 133 2.20 6.14 3.37
CA THR A 133 0.96 5.73 4.04
C THR A 133 -0.28 6.17 3.26
N GLY A 134 -1.46 6.09 3.86
CA GLY A 134 -2.69 6.57 3.25
C GLY A 134 -3.94 5.91 3.82
N VAL A 135 -5.02 6.05 3.06
CA VAL A 135 -6.35 5.52 3.41
C VAL A 135 -6.94 4.80 2.19
N THR A 136 -7.60 3.68 2.42
CA THR A 136 -8.45 3.00 1.44
C THR A 136 -9.86 2.91 1.99
N ALA A 137 -10.84 3.29 1.19
CA ALA A 137 -12.25 3.16 1.52
C ALA A 137 -12.87 2.08 0.64
N VAL A 138 -13.61 1.15 1.24
CA VAL A 138 -14.55 0.26 0.57
C VAL A 138 -15.95 0.75 0.91
N ILE A 139 -16.70 1.14 -0.12
CA ILE A 139 -18.08 1.63 0.02
C ILE A 139 -19.02 0.48 -0.35
N PRO A 140 -19.75 -0.09 0.62
CA PRO A 140 -20.65 -1.22 0.36
C PRO A 140 -21.86 -0.84 -0.50
N SER A 141 -22.36 0.38 -0.34
CA SER A 141 -23.44 0.98 -1.12
C SER A 141 -23.40 2.52 -1.00
N ASP A 142 -24.01 3.22 -1.95
CA ASP A 142 -23.99 4.70 -2.01
C ASP A 142 -24.70 5.39 -0.83
N ASP A 143 -25.61 4.68 -0.15
CA ASP A 143 -26.33 5.16 1.02
C ASP A 143 -26.30 4.13 2.16
N ILE A 144 -25.10 3.64 2.51
CA ILE A 144 -24.93 2.59 3.54
C ILE A 144 -25.45 3.00 4.93
N TRP A 145 -25.62 4.29 5.17
CA TRP A 145 -26.13 4.81 6.43
C TRP A 145 -27.64 4.56 6.59
N THR A 146 -28.43 4.85 5.54
CA THR A 146 -29.88 4.65 5.59
C THR A 146 -30.33 3.30 5.04
N ALA A 147 -29.48 2.65 4.24
CA ALA A 147 -29.70 1.37 3.60
C ALA A 147 -28.63 0.36 4.05
N ARG A 148 -28.81 -0.15 5.27
CA ARG A 148 -27.86 -1.06 5.94
C ARG A 148 -27.82 -2.41 5.22
N LEU A 149 -26.69 -3.09 5.33
CA LEU A 149 -26.47 -4.39 4.70
C LEU A 149 -26.11 -5.43 5.75
N PHE A 150 -26.51 -6.69 5.55
CA PHE A 150 -26.00 -7.75 6.43
C PHE A 150 -24.46 -7.80 6.39
N GLY A 151 -23.86 -7.99 7.56
CA GLY A 151 -22.41 -7.93 7.74
C GLY A 151 -21.93 -8.76 8.93
N ALA A 152 -20.70 -9.23 8.87
CA ALA A 152 -20.05 -9.99 9.94
C ALA A 152 -18.55 -9.63 10.01
N ALA A 153 -17.98 -9.73 11.20
CA ALA A 153 -16.54 -9.60 11.41
C ALA A 153 -15.97 -10.84 12.11
N TYR A 154 -14.74 -11.21 11.75
CA TYR A 154 -14.01 -12.32 12.35
C TYR A 154 -12.57 -11.91 12.65
N THR A 155 -12.11 -12.19 13.87
CA THR A 155 -10.72 -11.99 14.28
C THR A 155 -9.99 -13.32 14.15
N ILE A 156 -8.99 -13.38 13.27
CA ILE A 156 -8.08 -14.51 13.13
C ILE A 156 -7.02 -14.41 14.23
N HIS A 157 -6.40 -13.22 14.36
CA HIS A 157 -5.43 -12.92 15.41
C HIS A 157 -5.56 -11.44 15.85
N GLY A 158 -5.62 -11.20 17.16
CA GLY A 158 -6.07 -9.92 17.72
C GLY A 158 -4.99 -8.86 17.96
N ASN A 159 -3.76 -9.04 17.47
CA ASN A 159 -2.67 -8.09 17.69
C ASN A 159 -2.69 -6.94 16.66
N GLY A 160 -3.79 -6.19 16.67
CA GLY A 160 -4.06 -5.04 15.81
C GLY A 160 -5.38 -4.39 16.19
N GLU A 161 -5.78 -3.36 15.45
CA GLU A 161 -7.00 -2.60 15.73
C GLU A 161 -8.02 -2.68 14.59
N ALA A 162 -9.29 -2.88 14.97
CA ALA A 162 -10.42 -2.90 14.04
C ALA A 162 -11.67 -2.40 14.77
N THR A 163 -12.01 -1.13 14.55
CA THR A 163 -13.18 -0.51 15.18
C THR A 163 -14.48 -1.07 14.59
N GLY A 164 -15.58 -0.95 15.33
CA GLY A 164 -16.90 -1.34 14.84
C GLY A 164 -17.18 -2.85 14.83
N ILE A 165 -16.19 -3.74 14.98
CA ILE A 165 -16.39 -5.20 14.92
C ILE A 165 -17.41 -5.72 15.94
N ALA A 166 -17.41 -5.15 17.15
CA ALA A 166 -18.36 -5.51 18.20
C ALA A 166 -19.79 -5.13 17.79
N ARG A 167 -19.94 -3.94 17.19
CA ARG A 167 -21.23 -3.47 16.66
C ARG A 167 -21.71 -4.35 15.52
N ILE A 168 -20.86 -4.64 14.53
CA ILE A 168 -21.20 -5.51 13.39
C ILE A 168 -21.73 -6.86 13.89
N ASN A 169 -21.00 -7.49 14.81
CA ASN A 169 -21.33 -8.83 15.29
C ASN A 169 -22.53 -8.85 16.24
N GLN A 170 -22.81 -7.76 16.95
CA GLN A 170 -24.01 -7.65 17.79
C GLN A 170 -25.26 -7.32 16.96
N ALA A 171 -25.12 -6.45 15.96
CA ALA A 171 -26.22 -5.98 15.11
C ALA A 171 -26.61 -6.98 14.02
N GLY A 172 -25.59 -7.66 13.47
CA GLY A 172 -25.72 -8.48 12.28
C GLY A 172 -25.57 -7.71 10.96
N TRP A 173 -25.36 -6.38 10.98
CA TRP A 173 -25.29 -5.54 9.78
C TRP A 173 -24.19 -4.49 9.86
N ILE A 174 -23.84 -3.92 8.70
CA ILE A 174 -22.95 -2.77 8.55
C ILE A 174 -23.75 -1.52 8.19
N GLU A 175 -23.28 -0.38 8.70
CA GLU A 175 -23.97 0.93 8.65
C GLU A 175 -23.00 2.07 8.26
N SER A 176 -21.77 1.74 7.84
CA SER A 176 -20.75 2.72 7.46
C SER A 176 -19.82 2.16 6.39
N PRO A 177 -19.11 3.03 5.66
CA PRO A 177 -17.96 2.63 4.86
C PRO A 177 -16.91 1.87 5.68
N ILE A 178 -16.15 1.00 5.03
CA ILE A 178 -15.03 0.27 5.65
C ILE A 178 -13.73 0.96 5.25
N LEU A 179 -12.96 1.47 6.21
CA LEU A 179 -11.70 2.17 5.92
C LEU A 179 -10.48 1.41 6.43
N LEU A 180 -9.43 1.38 5.61
CA LEU A 180 -8.15 0.73 5.89
C LEU A 180 -7.03 1.79 5.92
N THR A 181 -6.20 1.78 6.97
CA THR A 181 -5.08 2.73 7.11
C THR A 181 -3.91 2.14 7.92
N ASN A 182 -3.01 2.99 8.41
CA ASN A 182 -1.94 2.59 9.33
C ASN A 182 -2.38 2.57 10.80
N THR A 183 -1.67 1.81 11.64
CA THR A 183 -2.01 1.56 13.05
C THR A 183 -2.29 2.83 13.86
N LEU A 184 -1.42 3.84 13.75
CA LEU A 184 -1.53 5.04 14.58
C LEU A 184 -2.52 6.07 14.03
N SER A 185 -3.12 5.78 12.87
CA SER A 185 -4.06 6.68 12.19
C SER A 185 -5.51 6.23 12.27
N VAL A 186 -5.80 5.11 12.96
CA VAL A 186 -7.18 4.63 13.19
C VAL A 186 -8.06 5.74 13.77
N GLY A 187 -7.57 6.49 14.77
CA GLY A 187 -8.33 7.58 15.38
C GLY A 187 -8.65 8.73 14.42
N ALA A 188 -7.70 9.15 13.59
CA ALA A 188 -7.91 10.22 12.61
C ALA A 188 -8.89 9.79 11.50
N VAL A 189 -8.77 8.55 11.03
CA VAL A 189 -9.68 7.98 10.03
C VAL A 189 -11.08 7.80 10.60
N HIS A 190 -11.19 7.33 11.84
CA HIS A 190 -12.45 7.24 12.56
C HIS A 190 -13.14 8.60 12.68
N ASP A 191 -12.42 9.65 13.08
CA ASP A 191 -12.95 11.04 13.09
C ASP A 191 -13.44 11.47 11.70
N GLY A 192 -12.70 11.15 10.63
CA GLY A 192 -13.11 11.43 9.25
C GLY A 192 -14.41 10.75 8.86
N VAL A 193 -14.62 9.48 9.21
CA VAL A 193 -15.89 8.77 8.94
C VAL A 193 -17.05 9.40 9.71
N VAL A 194 -16.85 9.73 10.98
CA VAL A 194 -17.87 10.42 11.79
C VAL A 194 -18.26 11.74 11.15
N ARG A 195 -17.29 12.58 10.78
CA ARG A 195 -17.54 13.87 10.12
C ARG A 195 -18.26 13.71 8.78
N TYR A 196 -17.86 12.71 7.98
CA TYR A 196 -18.50 12.42 6.71
C TYR A 196 -20.00 12.10 6.89
N ILE A 197 -20.31 11.17 7.80
CA ILE A 197 -21.68 10.71 8.04
C ILE A 197 -22.52 11.82 8.67
N VAL A 198 -22.03 12.51 9.71
CA VAL A 198 -22.79 13.59 10.38
C VAL A 198 -23.08 14.75 9.44
N LYS A 199 -22.16 15.09 8.53
CA LYS A 199 -22.38 16.14 7.52
C LYS A 199 -23.48 15.74 6.53
N ARG A 200 -23.52 14.47 6.12
CA ARG A 200 -24.47 13.96 5.12
C ARG A 200 -25.85 13.65 5.72
N TYR A 201 -25.89 13.23 6.98
CA TYR A 201 -27.10 12.87 7.72
C TYR A 201 -27.13 13.64 9.05
N PRO A 202 -27.50 14.93 9.00
CA PRO A 202 -27.53 15.79 10.18
C PRO A 202 -28.68 15.38 11.11
N ASP A 203 -28.38 14.45 11.99
CA ASP A 203 -29.25 13.92 13.04
C ASP A 203 -28.35 13.47 14.22
N ASN A 204 -28.89 13.39 15.43
CA ASN A 204 -28.13 13.07 16.66
C ASN A 204 -27.77 11.58 16.77
N ASN A 205 -27.43 10.94 15.65
CA ASN A 205 -27.17 9.52 15.59
C ASN A 205 -25.78 9.14 16.11
N ILE A 206 -25.70 7.96 16.70
CA ILE A 206 -24.44 7.36 17.17
C ILE A 206 -23.77 6.69 15.98
N VAL A 207 -22.68 7.27 15.48
CA VAL A 207 -21.88 6.69 14.40
C VAL A 207 -20.82 5.77 15.00
N LEU A 208 -20.78 4.51 14.58
CA LEU A 208 -19.79 3.50 15.00
C LEU A 208 -18.98 3.03 13.76
N PRO A 209 -17.99 3.82 13.32
CA PRO A 209 -17.18 3.54 12.12
C PRO A 209 -16.49 2.18 12.13
N ILE A 210 -16.29 1.64 10.93
CA ILE A 210 -15.51 0.45 10.67
C ILE A 210 -14.15 0.88 10.10
N VAL A 211 -13.13 0.90 10.96
CA VAL A 211 -11.77 1.29 10.59
C VAL A 211 -10.81 0.20 11.05
N ALA A 212 -10.02 -0.33 10.12
CA ALA A 212 -9.05 -1.38 10.39
C ALA A 212 -7.67 -0.98 9.87
N GLU A 213 -6.62 -1.61 10.39
CA GLU A 213 -5.25 -1.14 10.15
C GLU A 213 -4.22 -2.23 9.86
N CYS A 214 -3.10 -1.79 9.30
CA CYS A 214 -1.86 -2.53 9.30
C CYS A 214 -0.69 -1.60 9.70
N TYR A 215 0.38 -2.16 10.27
CA TYR A 215 1.55 -1.37 10.65
C TYR A 215 2.52 -1.10 9.49
N ASP A 216 2.64 0.15 9.04
CA ASP A 216 3.57 0.57 7.96
C ASP A 216 4.89 1.21 8.46
N GLY A 217 5.14 1.25 9.77
CA GLY A 217 6.31 1.94 10.34
C GLY A 217 7.68 1.38 9.96
N GLY A 218 7.72 0.30 9.17
CA GLY A 218 8.92 -0.18 8.49
C GLY A 218 9.42 0.80 7.43
N LEU A 219 8.51 1.36 6.62
CA LEU A 219 8.80 2.31 5.53
C LEU A 219 8.28 3.72 5.81
N ASN A 220 7.25 3.84 6.65
CA ASN A 220 6.58 5.10 6.97
C ASN A 220 7.10 5.71 8.28
N ASP A 221 7.10 7.04 8.38
CA ASP A 221 7.15 7.75 9.63
C ASP A 221 5.78 7.71 10.34
N ILE A 222 5.43 6.53 10.84
CA ILE A 222 4.11 6.28 11.44
C ILE A 222 3.82 7.19 12.66
N SER A 223 4.86 7.57 13.41
CA SER A 223 4.75 8.46 14.57
C SER A 223 4.51 9.92 14.21
N GLY A 224 4.67 10.31 12.94
CA GLY A 224 4.36 11.66 12.47
C GLY A 224 2.87 11.92 12.26
N LEU A 225 2.02 10.88 12.34
CA LEU A 225 0.54 10.99 12.25
C LEU A 225 0.05 11.75 11.01
N HIS A 226 0.63 11.43 9.85
CA HIS A 226 0.41 12.15 8.58
C HIS A 226 -1.00 12.00 7.99
N VAL A 227 -1.73 10.96 8.39
CA VAL A 227 -3.12 10.76 7.95
C VAL A 227 -4.05 11.64 8.78
N THR A 228 -4.93 12.37 8.10
CA THR A 228 -5.90 13.28 8.70
C THR A 228 -7.33 12.81 8.43
N ALA A 229 -8.30 13.36 9.16
CA ALA A 229 -9.73 13.15 8.90
C ALA A 229 -10.12 13.53 7.46
N ALA A 230 -9.49 14.56 6.88
CA ALA A 230 -9.73 14.98 5.51
C ALA A 230 -9.30 13.91 4.50
N HIS A 231 -8.21 13.17 4.75
CA HIS A 231 -7.79 12.06 3.90
C HIS A 231 -8.80 10.91 3.90
N ALA A 232 -9.45 10.65 5.04
CA ALA A 232 -10.51 9.64 5.12
C ALA A 232 -11.75 10.06 4.33
N ILE A 233 -12.18 11.32 4.46
CA ILE A 233 -13.29 11.88 3.68
C ILE A 233 -12.98 11.81 2.17
N ALA A 234 -11.78 12.24 1.77
CA ALA A 234 -11.35 12.20 0.37
C ALA A 234 -11.29 10.76 -0.17
N ALA A 235 -10.84 9.78 0.62
CA ALA A 235 -10.85 8.37 0.20
C ALA A 235 -12.27 7.85 -0.04
N ILE A 236 -13.25 8.27 0.77
CA ILE A 236 -14.67 7.95 0.57
C ILE A 236 -15.20 8.61 -0.71
N GLU A 237 -14.90 9.89 -0.91
CA GLU A 237 -15.38 10.67 -2.06
C GLU A 237 -14.73 10.25 -3.39
N ASN A 238 -13.49 9.76 -3.35
CA ASN A 238 -12.76 9.23 -4.51
C ASN A 238 -13.21 7.81 -4.91
N ALA A 239 -14.12 7.18 -4.15
CA ALA A 239 -14.48 5.79 -4.39
C ALA A 239 -15.27 5.62 -5.69
N THR A 240 -14.80 4.70 -6.54
CA THR A 240 -15.40 4.39 -7.84
C THR A 240 -15.63 2.88 -8.02
N ASN A 241 -16.49 2.54 -8.97
CA ASN A 241 -16.69 1.16 -9.41
C ASN A 241 -15.68 0.81 -10.52
N GLY A 242 -15.70 -0.43 -11.01
CA GLY A 242 -14.80 -0.87 -12.08
C GLY A 242 -13.44 -1.35 -11.56
N PRO A 243 -12.36 -1.24 -12.35
CA PRO A 243 -11.02 -1.67 -11.95
C PRO A 243 -10.53 -0.96 -10.68
N VAL A 244 -9.86 -1.71 -9.80
CA VAL A 244 -9.29 -1.19 -8.55
C VAL A 244 -7.78 -1.07 -8.69
N ILE A 245 -7.21 0.05 -8.25
CA ILE A 245 -5.75 0.22 -8.23
C ILE A 245 -5.16 -0.59 -7.08
N GLU A 246 -4.13 -1.38 -7.36
CA GLU A 246 -3.51 -2.32 -6.43
C GLU A 246 -2.04 -1.95 -6.13
N GLY A 247 -1.41 -2.67 -5.20
CA GLY A 247 -0.02 -2.47 -4.79
C GLY A 247 0.14 -1.34 -3.77
N CYS A 248 1.05 -0.41 -4.06
CA CYS A 248 1.53 0.61 -3.12
C CYS A 248 0.61 1.84 -3.04
N VAL A 249 -0.69 1.64 -2.79
CA VAL A 249 -1.70 2.72 -2.75
C VAL A 249 -2.53 2.70 -1.47
N GLY A 250 -3.10 3.85 -1.12
CA GLY A 250 -4.05 3.97 -0.02
C GLY A 250 -3.49 3.47 1.31
N GLY A 251 -4.23 2.61 2.00
CA GLY A 251 -3.75 1.98 3.24
C GLY A 251 -2.60 0.98 3.03
N GLY A 252 -2.32 0.60 1.78
CA GLY A 252 -1.25 -0.33 1.40
C GLY A 252 0.10 0.31 1.06
N THR A 253 0.17 1.64 1.00
CA THR A 253 1.34 2.39 0.49
C THR A 253 2.66 1.94 1.11
N GLY A 254 2.74 1.83 2.44
CA GLY A 254 3.95 1.45 3.16
C GLY A 254 4.03 -0.02 3.56
N MET A 255 3.10 -0.87 3.10
CA MET A 255 2.98 -2.25 3.57
C MET A 255 3.93 -3.21 2.85
N ARG A 256 4.15 -4.37 3.45
CA ARG A 256 5.09 -5.41 2.98
C ARG A 256 4.53 -6.81 3.25
N CYS A 257 4.74 -7.76 2.35
CA CYS A 257 4.25 -9.12 2.53
C CYS A 257 5.33 -10.14 2.19
N TYR A 258 5.53 -11.12 3.07
CA TYR A 258 6.55 -12.18 2.93
C TYR A 258 7.97 -11.66 2.58
N GLY A 259 8.36 -10.51 3.14
CA GLY A 259 9.67 -9.90 2.88
C GLY A 259 9.82 -9.30 1.48
N PHE A 260 8.73 -9.07 0.75
CA PHE A 260 8.66 -8.23 -0.44
C PHE A 260 7.72 -7.05 -0.19
N LYS A 261 7.70 -6.08 -1.11
CA LYS A 261 6.72 -5.01 -1.12
C LYS A 261 5.35 -5.60 -1.45
N ALA A 262 4.34 -5.07 -0.78
CA ALA A 262 2.94 -5.41 -1.01
C ALA A 262 2.06 -4.18 -0.75
N GLY A 263 0.77 -4.39 -0.52
CA GLY A 263 -0.17 -3.35 -0.14
C GLY A 263 -1.60 -3.81 -0.39
N ILE A 264 -2.35 -3.00 -1.14
CA ILE A 264 -3.71 -3.36 -1.54
C ILE A 264 -3.65 -4.44 -2.62
N GLY A 265 -4.45 -5.48 -2.48
CA GLY A 265 -4.73 -6.41 -3.57
C GLY A 265 -6.20 -6.80 -3.56
N THR A 266 -6.70 -7.23 -4.69
CA THR A 266 -8.08 -7.63 -4.86
C THR A 266 -8.20 -8.79 -5.84
N SER A 267 -9.28 -9.55 -5.72
CA SER A 267 -9.67 -10.60 -6.64
C SER A 267 -11.17 -10.86 -6.50
N SER A 268 -11.79 -11.50 -7.49
CA SER A 268 -13.16 -11.97 -7.41
C SER A 268 -13.34 -13.35 -8.00
N ARG A 269 -14.44 -14.01 -7.66
CA ARG A 269 -14.91 -15.25 -8.27
C ARG A 269 -16.40 -15.16 -8.54
N VAL A 270 -16.82 -15.69 -9.69
CA VAL A 270 -18.23 -15.81 -10.06
C VAL A 270 -18.60 -17.29 -10.04
N LEU A 271 -19.67 -17.64 -9.35
CA LEU A 271 -20.19 -18.99 -9.37
C LEU A 271 -20.90 -19.26 -10.70
N PRO A 272 -20.87 -20.51 -11.21
CA PRO A 272 -21.72 -20.92 -12.32
C PRO A 272 -23.22 -20.67 -12.05
N GLU A 273 -24.01 -20.47 -13.10
CA GLU A 273 -25.45 -20.20 -12.99
C GLU A 273 -26.19 -21.31 -12.23
N GLU A 274 -25.85 -22.57 -12.46
CA GLU A 274 -26.44 -23.72 -11.77
C GLU A 274 -26.12 -23.74 -10.26
N ARG A 275 -25.13 -22.93 -9.83
CA ARG A 275 -24.74 -22.70 -8.44
C ARG A 275 -25.23 -21.37 -7.88
N GLY A 276 -25.94 -20.58 -8.68
CA GLY A 276 -26.61 -19.33 -8.29
C GLY A 276 -26.06 -18.08 -8.97
N GLY A 277 -24.98 -18.16 -9.75
CA GLY A 277 -24.44 -16.99 -10.46
C GLY A 277 -23.78 -15.92 -9.58
N TRP A 278 -23.77 -16.12 -8.25
CA TRP A 278 -23.30 -15.12 -7.29
C TRP A 278 -21.81 -14.82 -7.41
N THR A 279 -21.46 -13.57 -7.14
CA THR A 279 -20.10 -13.04 -7.11
C THR A 279 -19.58 -12.97 -5.68
N ILE A 280 -18.32 -13.37 -5.50
CA ILE A 280 -17.52 -13.11 -4.30
C ILE A 280 -16.38 -12.17 -4.69
N GLY A 281 -16.34 -11.01 -4.07
CA GLY A 281 -15.27 -10.04 -4.20
C GLY A 281 -14.43 -9.99 -2.93
N VAL A 282 -13.10 -9.92 -3.05
CA VAL A 282 -12.18 -9.80 -1.91
C VAL A 282 -11.21 -8.66 -2.15
N LEU A 283 -10.99 -7.82 -1.13
CA LEU A 283 -9.91 -6.83 -1.08
C LEU A 283 -9.10 -7.07 0.19
N VAL A 284 -7.78 -7.04 0.07
CA VAL A 284 -6.84 -7.24 1.17
C VAL A 284 -5.90 -6.06 1.31
N ASN A 285 -5.53 -5.71 2.54
CA ASN A 285 -4.33 -4.94 2.83
C ASN A 285 -3.29 -5.88 3.44
N SER A 286 -2.25 -6.22 2.66
CA SER A 286 -1.30 -7.28 2.98
C SER A 286 -0.03 -6.73 3.61
N ASN A 287 0.20 -7.06 4.88
CA ASN A 287 1.36 -6.59 5.66
C ASN A 287 2.07 -7.70 6.48
N GLY A 288 1.72 -8.98 6.28
CA GLY A 288 2.21 -10.08 7.13
C GLY A 288 3.16 -11.07 6.44
N GLY A 289 3.41 -12.18 7.13
CA GLY A 289 4.23 -13.29 6.63
C GLY A 289 5.74 -13.05 6.61
N ARG A 290 6.51 -14.13 6.49
CA ARG A 290 7.98 -14.15 6.38
C ARG A 290 8.41 -14.82 5.08
N ARG A 291 9.53 -14.38 4.48
CA ARG A 291 9.98 -14.85 3.15
C ARG A 291 9.85 -16.35 2.92
N HIS A 292 10.46 -17.17 3.77
CA HIS A 292 10.47 -18.64 3.64
C HIS A 292 9.09 -19.32 3.70
N GLN A 293 8.06 -18.59 4.14
CA GLN A 293 6.68 -19.09 4.24
C GLN A 293 5.91 -18.91 2.93
N LEU A 294 6.31 -17.97 2.08
CA LEU A 294 5.55 -17.61 0.88
C LEU A 294 5.32 -18.82 -0.01
N ARG A 295 4.05 -19.08 -0.27
CA ARG A 295 3.55 -20.01 -1.26
C ARG A 295 2.64 -19.28 -2.24
N ILE A 296 2.72 -19.66 -3.51
CA ILE A 296 1.82 -19.19 -4.57
C ILE A 296 1.35 -20.43 -5.32
N ASP A 297 0.04 -20.70 -5.30
CA ASP A 297 -0.57 -21.91 -5.86
C ASP A 297 0.16 -23.22 -5.44
N GLY A 298 0.59 -23.27 -4.18
CA GLY A 298 1.34 -24.39 -3.59
C GLY A 298 2.85 -24.38 -3.82
N VAL A 299 3.36 -23.64 -4.81
CA VAL A 299 4.79 -23.51 -5.12
C VAL A 299 5.51 -22.79 -3.99
N PRO A 300 6.64 -23.30 -3.46
CA PRO A 300 7.36 -22.70 -2.33
C PRO A 300 8.22 -21.50 -2.76
N VAL A 301 7.62 -20.51 -3.44
CA VAL A 301 8.28 -19.33 -4.03
C VAL A 301 9.23 -18.63 -3.05
N GLY A 302 8.84 -18.55 -1.78
CA GLY A 302 9.65 -17.96 -0.72
C GLY A 302 11.02 -18.60 -0.48
N LYS A 303 11.18 -19.87 -0.86
CA LYS A 303 12.43 -20.62 -0.79
C LYS A 303 13.26 -20.53 -2.06
N GLU A 304 12.60 -20.34 -3.20
CA GLU A 304 13.23 -20.27 -4.53
C GLU A 304 13.81 -18.87 -4.81
N ILE A 305 13.06 -17.82 -4.48
CA ILE A 305 13.50 -16.43 -4.70
C ILE A 305 14.32 -15.96 -3.48
N THR A 306 15.61 -16.29 -3.52
CA THR A 306 16.56 -16.20 -2.40
C THR A 306 17.25 -14.84 -2.22
N GLY A 307 16.90 -13.82 -3.03
CA GLY A 307 17.44 -12.46 -2.90
C GLY A 307 17.32 -11.92 -1.46
N SER A 308 18.25 -11.08 -1.02
CA SER A 308 18.41 -10.71 0.41
C SER A 308 17.17 -10.00 0.99
N PRO A 309 16.33 -10.68 1.79
CA PRO A 309 15.17 -10.02 2.37
C PRO A 309 15.65 -9.00 3.41
N PRO A 310 15.01 -7.82 3.52
CA PRO A 310 15.31 -6.90 4.60
C PRO A 310 15.08 -7.59 5.95
N LYS A 311 15.95 -7.31 6.93
CA LYS A 311 15.76 -7.80 8.31
C LYS A 311 14.47 -7.21 8.87
N LEU A 312 13.45 -8.05 9.00
CA LEU A 312 12.20 -7.67 9.63
C LEU A 312 12.39 -7.60 11.14
N THR A 313 11.91 -6.52 11.76
CA THR A 313 11.98 -6.32 13.21
C THR A 313 10.67 -6.65 13.92
N ARG A 314 9.57 -6.77 13.16
CA ARG A 314 8.24 -7.10 13.65
C ARG A 314 7.50 -7.96 12.61
N ASP A 315 6.65 -8.86 13.08
CA ASP A 315 5.61 -9.44 12.23
C ASP A 315 4.61 -8.33 11.84
N GLY A 316 3.70 -8.61 10.92
CA GLY A 316 2.75 -7.61 10.44
C GLY A 316 1.41 -8.24 10.14
N SER A 317 0.49 -7.51 9.52
CA SER A 317 -0.96 -7.73 9.65
C SER A 317 -1.64 -8.08 8.32
N PHE A 318 -2.87 -8.58 8.36
CA PHE A 318 -3.73 -8.71 7.18
C PHE A 318 -5.14 -8.23 7.50
N ILE A 319 -5.63 -7.24 6.75
CA ILE A 319 -7.06 -6.91 6.76
C ILE A 319 -7.69 -7.45 5.48
N ILE A 320 -8.77 -8.21 5.62
CA ILE A 320 -9.48 -8.85 4.51
C ILE A 320 -10.93 -8.36 4.51
N VAL A 321 -11.38 -7.79 3.39
CA VAL A 321 -12.75 -7.36 3.17
C VAL A 321 -13.37 -8.28 2.12
N ILE A 322 -14.54 -8.85 2.42
CA ILE A 322 -15.29 -9.75 1.53
C ILE A 322 -16.64 -9.10 1.21
N ALA A 323 -16.98 -9.02 -0.06
CA ALA A 323 -18.28 -8.63 -0.56
C ALA A 323 -18.93 -9.79 -1.32
N THR A 324 -20.26 -9.87 -1.30
CA THR A 324 -21.02 -10.78 -2.16
C THR A 324 -22.41 -10.25 -2.45
N ASP A 325 -22.96 -10.63 -3.59
CA ASP A 325 -24.37 -10.42 -3.95
C ASP A 325 -25.26 -11.63 -3.58
N ALA A 326 -24.69 -12.70 -2.99
CA ALA A 326 -25.49 -13.81 -2.48
C ALA A 326 -26.36 -13.39 -1.27
N PRO A 327 -27.63 -13.83 -1.17
CA PRO A 327 -28.53 -13.48 -0.07
C PRO A 327 -28.14 -14.21 1.22
N LEU A 328 -27.23 -13.61 1.99
CA LEU A 328 -26.64 -14.21 3.18
C LEU A 328 -27.00 -13.43 4.44
N THR A 329 -27.29 -14.18 5.51
CA THR A 329 -27.46 -13.64 6.87
C THR A 329 -26.11 -13.40 7.56
N HIS A 330 -26.10 -12.63 8.65
CA HIS A 330 -24.93 -12.44 9.52
C HIS A 330 -24.19 -13.75 9.84
N ARG A 331 -24.93 -14.79 10.25
CA ARG A 331 -24.34 -16.09 10.61
C ARG A 331 -23.60 -16.73 9.44
N GLN A 332 -24.16 -16.63 8.22
CA GLN A 332 -23.53 -17.19 7.01
C GLN A 332 -22.34 -16.36 6.58
N LEU A 333 -22.41 -15.04 6.66
CA LEU A 333 -21.27 -14.15 6.40
C LEU A 333 -20.13 -14.41 7.37
N LYS A 334 -20.41 -14.71 8.64
CA LYS A 334 -19.37 -15.12 9.60
C LYS A 334 -18.70 -16.43 9.20
N GLN A 335 -19.46 -17.37 8.61
CA GLN A 335 -18.89 -18.61 8.05
C GLN A 335 -17.99 -18.32 6.84
N LEU A 336 -18.37 -17.38 5.96
CA LEU A 336 -17.51 -16.91 4.86
C LEU A 336 -16.23 -16.26 5.40
N ALA A 337 -16.35 -15.38 6.40
CA ALA A 337 -15.21 -14.70 7.00
C ALA A 337 -14.17 -15.68 7.56
N ILE A 338 -14.61 -16.80 8.16
CA ILE A 338 -13.72 -17.88 8.59
C ILE A 338 -12.97 -18.50 7.40
N ARG A 339 -13.58 -18.60 6.20
CA ARG A 339 -12.91 -19.22 5.03
C ARG A 339 -11.78 -18.38 4.46
N ALA A 340 -11.74 -17.07 4.73
CA ALA A 340 -10.57 -16.27 4.40
C ALA A 340 -9.31 -16.76 5.13
N THR A 341 -9.43 -17.38 6.31
CA THR A 341 -8.27 -17.99 7.00
C THR A 341 -7.64 -19.10 6.17
N HIS A 342 -8.45 -19.88 5.44
CA HIS A 342 -7.95 -20.96 4.61
C HIS A 342 -7.23 -20.40 3.37
N GLY A 343 -7.76 -19.34 2.73
CA GLY A 343 -7.07 -18.65 1.63
C GLY A 343 -5.75 -18.03 2.08
N LEU A 344 -5.76 -17.36 3.22
CA LEU A 344 -4.56 -16.80 3.85
C LEU A 344 -3.54 -17.90 4.23
N ALA A 345 -3.99 -19.04 4.74
CA ALA A 345 -3.09 -20.16 5.06
C ALA A 345 -2.44 -20.76 3.80
N ARG A 346 -3.11 -20.72 2.63
CA ARG A 346 -2.55 -21.21 1.36
C ARG A 346 -1.38 -20.37 0.85
N THR A 347 -1.28 -19.10 1.23
CA THR A 347 -0.11 -18.26 0.97
C THR A 347 1.03 -18.50 1.98
N GLY A 348 0.76 -19.30 3.03
CA GLY A 348 1.76 -19.90 3.92
C GLY A 348 1.96 -19.21 5.27
N THR A 349 1.21 -18.15 5.60
CA THR A 349 1.34 -17.52 6.93
C THR A 349 0.77 -18.43 8.02
N PRO A 350 1.43 -18.54 9.18
CA PRO A 350 0.92 -19.26 10.35
C PRO A 350 0.16 -18.35 11.33
N SER A 351 -0.15 -17.11 10.94
CA SER A 351 -0.77 -16.10 11.82
C SER A 351 0.02 -15.91 13.13
N THR A 352 1.27 -15.43 12.99
CA THR A 352 2.20 -15.24 14.11
C THR A 352 1.65 -14.29 15.18
N ASP A 353 2.11 -14.42 16.43
CA ASP A 353 1.72 -13.59 17.58
C ASP A 353 1.77 -12.07 17.31
N GLY A 354 2.74 -11.60 16.51
CA GLY A 354 2.86 -10.20 16.12
C GLY A 354 1.86 -9.70 15.05
N SER A 355 0.95 -10.55 14.57
CA SER A 355 0.07 -10.29 13.41
C SER A 355 -1.33 -9.84 13.86
N GLY A 356 -1.80 -8.70 13.36
CA GLY A 356 -3.21 -8.30 13.46
C GLY A 356 -3.97 -8.79 12.23
N GLU A 357 -4.92 -9.72 12.40
CA GLU A 357 -5.61 -10.35 11.28
C GLU A 357 -7.12 -10.32 11.49
N PHE A 358 -7.80 -9.49 10.69
CA PHE A 358 -9.23 -9.26 10.78
C PHE A 358 -9.90 -9.41 9.42
N VAL A 359 -11.10 -9.97 9.45
CA VAL A 359 -11.95 -10.17 8.27
C VAL A 359 -13.27 -9.47 8.48
N ILE A 360 -13.70 -8.68 7.50
CA ILE A 360 -15.03 -8.04 7.46
C ILE A 360 -15.74 -8.54 6.21
N ALA A 361 -16.91 -9.15 6.36
CA ALA A 361 -17.69 -9.71 5.26
C ALA A 361 -19.09 -9.08 5.22
N PHE A 362 -19.58 -8.73 4.04
CA PHE A 362 -20.93 -8.19 3.86
C PHE A 362 -21.62 -8.73 2.60
N SER A 363 -22.94 -8.67 2.59
CA SER A 363 -23.78 -9.03 1.43
C SER A 363 -24.58 -7.82 0.96
N THR A 364 -24.62 -7.58 -0.36
CA THR A 364 -25.40 -6.49 -0.98
C THR A 364 -26.84 -6.88 -1.29
N ALA A 365 -27.24 -8.14 -1.05
CA ALA A 365 -28.53 -8.69 -1.46
C ALA A 365 -29.71 -8.19 -0.62
N ASN A 366 -29.56 -8.21 0.71
CA ASN A 366 -30.62 -7.78 1.63
C ASN A 366 -30.32 -6.35 2.11
N ILE A 367 -31.22 -5.43 1.77
CA ILE A 367 -31.11 -4.01 2.12
C ILE A 367 -32.10 -3.69 3.24
N PHE A 368 -31.59 -3.14 4.36
CA PHE A 368 -32.37 -2.79 5.54
C PHE A 368 -32.47 -1.27 5.69
N PRO A 369 -33.64 -0.69 5.40
CA PRO A 369 -33.90 0.71 5.71
C PRO A 369 -33.70 1.01 7.21
N SER A 370 -33.23 2.21 7.53
CA SER A 370 -33.03 2.67 8.91
C SER A 370 -34.32 2.73 9.73
N ARG A 371 -35.48 2.78 9.07
CA ARG A 371 -36.82 2.79 9.67
C ARG A 371 -37.70 1.73 8.99
N THR A 372 -38.57 1.11 9.78
CA THR A 372 -39.60 0.18 9.29
C THR A 372 -40.93 0.56 9.94
N GLU A 373 -42.01 0.57 9.15
CA GLU A 373 -43.36 0.88 9.64
C GLU A 373 -43.93 -0.23 10.51
N THR A 374 -43.59 -1.49 10.20
CA THR A 374 -44.15 -2.68 10.86
C THR A 374 -43.26 -3.25 11.96
N GLY A 375 -42.01 -2.76 12.07
CA GLY A 375 -41.03 -3.33 12.99
C GLY A 375 -40.41 -4.64 12.52
N THR A 376 -40.73 -5.10 11.30
CA THR A 376 -40.24 -6.38 10.75
C THR A 376 -39.65 -6.20 9.35
N PHE A 377 -38.78 -7.13 8.96
CA PHE A 377 -38.23 -7.23 7.61
C PHE A 377 -38.45 -8.64 7.07
N GLN A 378 -38.75 -8.74 5.78
CA GLN A 378 -38.62 -10.00 5.04
C GLN A 378 -37.19 -10.10 4.53
N ILE A 379 -36.60 -11.30 4.65
CA ILE A 379 -35.23 -11.55 4.21
C ILE A 379 -35.19 -12.71 3.24
N GLU A 380 -34.34 -12.60 2.22
CA GLU A 380 -33.94 -13.74 1.43
C GLU A 380 -32.70 -14.37 2.06
N MET A 381 -32.70 -15.69 2.16
CA MET A 381 -31.59 -16.45 2.73
C MET A 381 -31.27 -17.64 1.84
N LEU A 382 -30.02 -17.72 1.41
CA LEU A 382 -29.50 -18.87 0.68
C LEU A 382 -29.53 -20.12 1.55
N ALA A 383 -30.02 -21.23 1.01
CA ALA A 383 -30.02 -22.51 1.70
C ALA A 383 -28.60 -22.93 2.10
N ASN A 384 -28.41 -23.38 3.35
CA ASN A 384 -27.09 -23.70 3.89
C ASN A 384 -26.30 -24.72 3.05
N GLY A 385 -26.98 -25.68 2.42
CA GLY A 385 -26.35 -26.69 1.55
C GLY A 385 -25.64 -26.11 0.31
N ARG A 386 -25.90 -24.83 -0.03
CA ARG A 386 -25.29 -24.14 -1.18
C ARG A 386 -24.05 -23.32 -0.81
N LEU A 387 -23.74 -23.17 0.48
CA LEU A 387 -22.63 -22.33 0.95
C LEU A 387 -21.24 -22.84 0.55
N SER A 388 -21.06 -24.15 0.33
CA SER A 388 -19.75 -24.73 0.02
C SER A 388 -19.09 -24.12 -1.22
N SER A 389 -19.88 -23.72 -2.22
CA SER A 389 -19.33 -23.07 -3.42
C SER A 389 -18.85 -21.65 -3.12
N LEU A 390 -19.58 -20.90 -2.29
CA LEU A 390 -19.15 -19.57 -1.82
C LEU A 390 -17.92 -19.67 -0.93
N PHE A 391 -17.81 -20.73 -0.11
CA PHE A 391 -16.61 -20.98 0.69
C PHE A 391 -15.37 -21.17 -0.20
N GLN A 392 -15.48 -21.98 -1.26
CA GLN A 392 -14.40 -22.16 -2.24
C GLN A 392 -14.03 -20.83 -2.90
N ALA A 393 -15.03 -20.06 -3.34
CA ALA A 393 -14.83 -18.75 -3.95
C ALA A 393 -14.09 -17.77 -3.04
N VAL A 394 -14.43 -17.72 -1.74
CA VAL A 394 -13.70 -16.89 -0.75
C VAL A 394 -12.24 -17.32 -0.62
N ILE A 395 -11.97 -18.63 -0.57
CA ILE A 395 -10.60 -19.16 -0.44
C ILE A 395 -9.75 -18.74 -1.63
N GLU A 396 -10.25 -18.98 -2.84
CA GLU A 396 -9.53 -18.67 -4.08
C GLU A 396 -9.34 -17.16 -4.26
N ALA A 397 -10.38 -16.35 -4.04
CA ALA A 397 -10.28 -14.90 -4.16
C ALA A 397 -9.36 -14.29 -3.09
N THR A 398 -9.33 -14.82 -1.88
CA THR A 398 -8.44 -14.35 -0.82
C THR A 398 -6.97 -14.65 -1.15
N GLU A 399 -6.68 -15.89 -1.56
CA GLU A 399 -5.33 -16.29 -1.97
C GLU A 399 -4.82 -15.43 -3.13
N GLU A 400 -5.64 -15.25 -4.18
CA GLU A 400 -5.27 -14.45 -5.34
C GLU A 400 -5.14 -12.96 -5.03
N ALA A 401 -6.00 -12.39 -4.18
CA ALA A 401 -5.90 -10.98 -3.77
C ALA A 401 -4.58 -10.70 -3.05
N ILE A 402 -4.11 -11.62 -2.20
CA ILE A 402 -2.80 -11.49 -1.52
C ILE A 402 -1.67 -11.53 -2.55
N VAL A 403 -1.72 -12.46 -3.51
CA VAL A 403 -0.70 -12.55 -4.56
C VAL A 403 -0.69 -11.29 -5.44
N ASN A 404 -1.86 -10.82 -5.88
CA ASN A 404 -1.98 -9.58 -6.65
C ASN A 404 -1.44 -8.37 -5.88
N SER A 405 -1.63 -8.30 -4.55
CA SER A 405 -1.04 -7.23 -3.74
C SER A 405 0.49 -7.15 -3.84
N MET A 406 1.16 -8.29 -4.04
CA MET A 406 2.61 -8.39 -4.17
C MET A 406 3.06 -8.19 -5.62
N THR A 407 2.36 -8.79 -6.59
CA THR A 407 2.74 -8.68 -8.01
C THR A 407 2.47 -7.28 -8.55
N MET A 408 1.47 -6.56 -8.02
CA MET A 408 1.19 -5.16 -8.38
C MET A 408 2.03 -4.13 -7.62
N ALA A 409 2.69 -4.51 -6.53
CA ALA A 409 3.52 -3.61 -5.75
C ALA A 409 4.85 -3.26 -6.46
N THR A 410 5.31 -2.02 -6.28
CA THR A 410 6.58 -1.51 -6.81
C THR A 410 7.61 -1.34 -5.70
N THR A 411 8.88 -1.60 -5.99
CA THR A 411 9.98 -1.38 -5.02
C THR A 411 9.90 0.03 -4.45
N THR A 412 9.92 0.13 -3.12
CA THR A 412 9.72 1.40 -2.41
C THR A 412 10.82 1.61 -1.39
N THR A 413 11.48 2.77 -1.48
CA THR A 413 12.36 3.29 -0.42
C THR A 413 11.57 4.26 0.44
N GLY A 414 11.67 4.08 1.75
CA GLY A 414 11.05 4.94 2.75
C GLY A 414 12.02 5.31 3.86
N ARG A 415 11.47 5.59 5.04
CA ARG A 415 12.18 6.12 6.20
C ARG A 415 13.51 5.39 6.48
N ASN A 416 14.54 6.18 6.79
CA ASN A 416 15.90 5.69 7.08
C ASN A 416 16.50 4.88 5.91
N ASP A 417 16.22 5.29 4.67
CA ASP A 417 16.67 4.65 3.42
C ASP A 417 16.30 3.16 3.32
N ARG A 418 15.29 2.73 4.07
CA ARG A 418 14.84 1.33 4.05
C ARG A 418 14.13 1.06 2.76
N THR A 419 14.63 0.09 2.02
CA THR A 419 14.05 -0.35 0.75
C THR A 419 13.36 -1.68 0.92
N MET A 420 12.12 -1.74 0.44
CA MET A 420 11.38 -2.98 0.30
C MET A 420 11.20 -3.27 -1.19
N TYR A 421 11.81 -4.36 -1.65
CA TYR A 421 11.81 -4.76 -3.05
C TYR A 421 10.49 -5.42 -3.43
N ALA A 422 9.97 -5.08 -4.61
CA ALA A 422 8.89 -5.85 -5.23
C ALA A 422 9.36 -7.28 -5.53
N ILE A 423 8.41 -8.21 -5.64
CA ILE A 423 8.73 -9.55 -6.14
C ILE A 423 9.12 -9.43 -7.63
N PRO A 424 10.29 -9.95 -8.05
CA PRO A 424 10.72 -9.93 -9.45
C PRO A 424 9.80 -10.82 -10.29
N LEU A 425 9.06 -10.26 -11.26
CA LEU A 425 8.01 -11.00 -11.95
C LEU A 425 8.62 -12.04 -12.91
N THR A 426 9.66 -11.66 -13.63
CA THR A 426 10.39 -12.59 -14.53
C THR A 426 10.97 -13.80 -13.78
N GLU A 427 11.45 -13.61 -12.55
CA GLU A 427 11.96 -14.73 -11.74
C GLU A 427 10.81 -15.57 -11.17
N LEU A 428 9.73 -14.91 -10.73
CA LEU A 428 8.51 -15.59 -10.29
C LEU A 428 7.95 -16.50 -11.38
N GLU A 429 7.80 -16.02 -12.61
CA GLU A 429 7.35 -16.84 -13.76
C GLU A 429 8.22 -18.08 -13.96
N LYS A 430 9.56 -17.93 -13.93
CA LYS A 430 10.49 -19.05 -14.06
C LYS A 430 10.32 -20.07 -12.95
N VAL A 431 10.13 -19.60 -11.71
CA VAL A 431 9.87 -20.47 -10.56
C VAL A 431 8.56 -21.23 -10.73
N MET A 432 7.48 -20.56 -11.14
CA MET A 432 6.19 -21.21 -11.36
C MET A 432 6.29 -22.28 -12.46
N GLN A 433 6.89 -21.93 -13.60
CA GLN A 433 7.13 -22.85 -14.72
C GLN A 433 7.96 -24.08 -14.32
N ALA A 434 8.99 -23.90 -13.49
CA ALA A 434 9.83 -25.00 -13.00
C ALA A 434 9.04 -26.02 -12.16
N TYR A 435 7.93 -25.60 -11.56
CA TYR A 435 7.02 -26.44 -10.79
C TYR A 435 5.78 -26.89 -11.60
N GLY A 436 5.75 -26.62 -12.92
CA GLY A 436 4.64 -26.97 -13.80
C GLY A 436 3.36 -26.18 -13.51
N ARG A 437 3.51 -24.92 -13.08
CA ARG A 437 2.42 -23.99 -12.78
C ARG A 437 2.44 -22.78 -13.67
#